data_AF-A0A9E4DVX6-F1
#
_entry.id   AF-A0A9E4DVX6-F1
#
_cell.length_a   1.000
_cell.length_b   1.000
_cell.length_c   1.000
_cell.angle_alpha   90.00
_cell.angle_beta   90.00
_cell.angle_gamma   90.00
#
_symmetry.space_group_name_H-M   'P 1'
#
loop_
_entity.id
_entity.type
_entity.pdbx_description
1 polymer ?
#
loop_
_entity_poly.entity_id
_entity_poly.type
_entity_poly.pdbx_seq_one_letter_code
_entity_poly.pdbx_strand_id
1 'polypeptide(L)'
;MRPRVASIRLRTLLAFGLVLGAAFAPQGASARVLRVEIETREPYAGGVEFGERGAYERLDGRIYFAFDPNHPANARIVDLALAPTRDDGQVEAWSEIRVLQPADPERRRKLALVGVVNRGRRLSLATFNGVPMGFPGLPAAGPEPPAWGDGFLMRAGLTLIWIGWQHDAPPSPDSLRLRVPAARALDG
;
A
#
# COMPACT_ATOMS: atom_id res chain seq x y z
N MET A 1 -38.07 -60.57 22.65
CA MET A 1 -38.80 -59.42 22.10
C MET A 1 -38.07 -58.14 22.51
N ARG A 2 -37.48 -57.47 21.52
CA ARG A 2 -36.70 -56.20 21.40
C ARG A 2 -36.00 -55.54 22.62
N PRO A 3 -34.69 -55.19 22.51
CA PRO A 3 -33.96 -54.42 23.52
C PRO A 3 -34.29 -52.92 23.44
N ARG A 4 -34.32 -52.24 24.61
CA ARG A 4 -34.43 -50.77 24.70
C ARG A 4 -33.07 -50.14 24.43
N VAL A 5 -32.94 -49.44 23.30
CA VAL A 5 -31.76 -48.61 22.99
C VAL A 5 -31.88 -47.31 23.78
N ALA A 6 -30.83 -46.96 24.52
CA ALA A 6 -30.74 -45.72 25.27
C ALA A 6 -30.73 -44.53 24.30
N SER A 7 -31.73 -43.66 24.40
CA SER A 7 -31.79 -42.41 23.64
C SER A 7 -30.77 -41.42 24.20
N ILE A 8 -29.65 -41.24 23.51
CA ILE A 8 -28.75 -40.11 23.73
C ILE A 8 -29.56 -38.84 23.48
N ARG A 9 -29.71 -38.00 24.51
CA ARG A 9 -30.50 -36.77 24.42
C ARG A 9 -29.85 -35.83 23.40
N LEU A 10 -30.60 -35.51 22.34
CA LEU A 10 -30.24 -34.65 21.20
C LEU A 10 -29.62 -33.28 21.58
N ARG A 11 -29.78 -32.84 22.84
CA ARG A 11 -29.23 -31.60 23.38
C ARG A 11 -27.69 -31.59 23.50
N THR A 12 -27.03 -32.74 23.61
CA THR A 12 -25.56 -32.79 23.76
C THR A 12 -24.82 -32.62 22.42
N LEU A 13 -25.46 -32.93 21.29
CA LEU A 13 -24.85 -32.83 19.96
C LEU A 13 -24.81 -31.39 19.40
N LEU A 14 -25.75 -30.53 19.81
CA LEU A 14 -25.79 -29.13 19.40
C LEU A 14 -24.71 -28.26 20.07
N ALA A 15 -24.25 -28.64 21.27
CA ALA A 15 -23.20 -27.91 21.99
C ALA A 15 -21.80 -28.13 21.39
N PHE A 16 -21.53 -29.28 20.78
CA PHE A 16 -20.23 -29.57 20.15
C PHE A 16 -20.05 -28.86 18.80
N GLY A 17 -21.11 -28.73 18.01
CA GLY A 17 -21.06 -28.04 16.71
C GLY A 17 -20.79 -26.54 16.82
N LEU A 18 -21.27 -25.89 17.90
CA LEU A 18 -21.09 -24.45 18.10
C LEU A 18 -19.68 -24.09 18.58
N VAL A 19 -19.01 -24.98 19.33
CA VAL A 19 -17.63 -24.78 19.81
C VAL A 19 -16.60 -24.97 18.68
N LEU A 20 -16.87 -25.88 17.73
CA LEU A 20 -16.00 -26.10 16.56
C LEU A 20 -16.09 -25.00 15.50
N GLY A 21 -17.24 -24.33 15.36
CA GLY A 21 -17.41 -23.22 14.42
C GLY A 21 -16.66 -21.93 14.81
N ALA A 22 -16.44 -21.71 16.11
CA ALA A 22 -15.71 -20.54 16.62
C ALA A 22 -14.18 -20.66 16.45
N ALA A 23 -13.64 -21.87 16.26
CA ALA A 23 -12.20 -22.11 16.11
C ALA A 23 -11.66 -21.80 14.70
N PHE A 24 -12.54 -21.58 13.72
CA PHE A 24 -12.19 -21.30 12.33
C PHE A 24 -12.68 -19.92 11.87
N ALA A 25 -12.82 -18.95 12.78
CA ALA A 25 -12.90 -17.55 12.36
C ALA A 25 -11.62 -17.24 11.56
N PRO A 26 -11.72 -16.76 10.31
CA PRO A 26 -10.54 -16.40 9.54
C PRO A 26 -9.76 -15.37 10.34
N GLN A 27 -8.58 -15.76 10.84
CA GLN A 27 -7.61 -14.82 11.37
C GLN A 27 -7.16 -14.00 10.17
N GLY A 28 -7.78 -12.83 10.03
CA GLY A 28 -7.47 -11.89 8.98
C GLY A 28 -6.02 -11.49 9.12
N ALA A 29 -5.25 -11.73 8.05
CA ALA A 29 -3.92 -11.18 7.90
C ALA A 29 -3.99 -9.66 7.84
N SER A 30 -3.91 -9.02 8.99
CA SER A 30 -3.85 -7.57 9.04
C SER A 30 -2.39 -7.16 8.88
N ALA A 31 -1.95 -6.94 7.65
CA ALA A 31 -0.91 -5.93 7.43
C ALA A 31 -1.56 -4.59 7.76
N ARG A 32 -1.35 -4.09 8.98
CA ARG A 32 -2.03 -2.89 9.45
C ARG A 32 -1.27 -1.67 8.95
N VAL A 33 -1.96 -0.79 8.21
CA VAL A 33 -1.48 0.58 8.04
C VAL A 33 -1.58 1.26 9.40
N LEU A 34 -0.43 1.58 9.99
CA LEU A 34 -0.36 2.26 11.27
C LEU A 34 -0.76 3.72 11.12
N ARG A 35 -0.21 4.37 10.09
CA ARG A 35 -0.39 5.80 9.81
C ARG A 35 0.16 6.15 8.43
N VAL A 36 -0.28 7.30 7.94
CA VAL A 36 0.24 7.97 6.74
C VAL A 36 0.71 9.36 7.15
N GLU A 37 1.96 9.68 6.85
CA GLU A 37 2.54 11.00 7.05
C GLU A 37 2.77 11.65 5.70
N ILE A 38 2.29 12.89 5.55
CA ILE A 38 2.59 13.74 4.40
C ILE A 38 3.69 14.70 4.83
N GLU A 39 4.84 14.62 4.18
CA GLU A 39 6.03 15.42 4.47
C GLU A 39 6.04 16.72 3.68
N THR A 40 5.66 16.66 2.40
CA THR A 40 5.59 17.85 1.54
C THR A 40 4.29 17.89 0.74
N ARG A 41 3.89 19.11 0.41
CA ARG A 41 2.76 19.44 -0.46
C ARG A 41 3.17 20.58 -1.36
N GLU A 42 3.13 20.36 -2.67
CA GLU A 42 3.61 21.33 -3.67
C GLU A 42 2.66 21.38 -4.88
N PRO A 43 2.54 22.52 -5.58
CA PRO A 43 1.89 22.55 -6.88
C PRO A 43 2.56 21.57 -7.86
N TYR A 44 1.76 20.77 -8.56
CA TYR A 44 2.27 19.90 -9.61
C TYR A 44 2.37 20.66 -10.93
N ALA A 45 3.40 20.37 -11.73
CA ALA A 45 3.62 20.99 -13.04
C ALA A 45 3.54 22.52 -13.02
N GLY A 46 4.13 23.16 -12.00
CA GLY A 46 4.09 24.62 -11.85
C GLY A 46 2.70 25.23 -11.65
N GLY A 47 1.69 24.43 -11.30
CA GLY A 47 0.31 24.90 -11.12
C GLY A 47 -0.52 24.94 -12.41
N VAL A 48 -0.05 24.31 -13.50
CA VAL A 48 -0.84 24.16 -14.73
C VAL A 48 -2.19 23.52 -14.44
N GLU A 49 -3.24 24.07 -15.07
CA GLU A 49 -4.59 23.53 -15.00
C GLU A 49 -4.84 22.43 -16.03
N PHE A 50 -5.52 21.37 -15.61
CA PHE A 50 -5.87 20.23 -16.45
C PHE A 50 -7.37 20.20 -16.74
N GLY A 51 -7.81 21.05 -17.67
CA GLY A 51 -9.23 21.19 -18.03
C GLY A 51 -10.09 21.54 -16.81
N GLU A 52 -11.30 20.98 -16.74
CA GLU A 52 -12.25 21.26 -15.65
C GLU A 52 -11.77 20.82 -14.26
N ARG A 53 -10.73 19.97 -14.19
CA ARG A 53 -10.19 19.47 -12.93
C ARG A 53 -9.25 20.45 -12.25
N GLY A 54 -8.87 21.53 -12.93
CA GLY A 54 -8.02 22.59 -12.40
C GLY A 54 -6.58 22.14 -12.17
N ALA A 55 -5.87 22.89 -11.34
CA ALA A 55 -4.50 22.57 -10.96
C ALA A 55 -4.42 21.31 -10.08
N TYR A 56 -3.29 20.62 -10.19
CA TYR A 56 -2.97 19.46 -9.36
C TYR A 56 -1.93 19.81 -8.29
N GLU A 57 -1.95 19.10 -7.18
CA GLU A 57 -0.91 19.12 -6.15
C GLU A 57 -0.18 17.78 -6.07
N ARG A 58 1.09 17.83 -5.70
CA ARG A 58 1.94 16.68 -5.35
C ARG A 58 2.08 16.60 -3.85
N LEU A 59 1.78 15.44 -3.28
CA LEU A 59 2.07 15.10 -1.90
C LEU A 59 3.16 14.04 -1.87
N ASP A 60 4.21 14.27 -1.11
CA ASP A 60 5.23 13.26 -0.81
C ASP A 60 5.20 12.92 0.68
N GLY A 61 5.46 11.67 1.01
CA GLY A 61 5.51 11.25 2.40
C GLY A 61 5.73 9.77 2.57
N ARG A 62 5.20 9.22 3.67
CA ARG A 62 5.43 7.84 4.09
C ARG A 62 4.17 7.16 4.60
N ILE A 63 4.03 5.88 4.26
CA ILE A 63 3.04 4.98 4.85
C ILE A 63 3.75 3.96 5.74
N TYR A 64 3.24 3.76 6.94
CA TYR A 64 3.84 2.86 7.93
C TYR A 64 2.96 1.64 8.13
N PHE A 65 3.59 0.47 8.20
CA PHE A 65 2.96 -0.83 8.29
C PHE A 65 3.46 -1.57 9.51
N ALA A 66 2.60 -2.42 10.07
CA ALA A 66 3.01 -3.42 11.03
C ALA A 66 2.60 -4.83 10.59
N PHE A 67 3.49 -5.78 10.85
CA PHE A 67 3.33 -7.19 10.52
C PHE A 67 3.48 -8.01 11.79
N ASP A 68 2.49 -8.84 12.10
CA ASP A 68 2.62 -9.87 13.13
C ASP A 68 3.41 -11.06 12.55
N PRO A 69 4.60 -11.39 13.08
CA PRO A 69 5.41 -12.52 12.61
C PRO A 69 4.73 -13.88 12.79
N ASN A 70 3.81 -14.00 13.75
CA ASN A 70 3.12 -15.24 14.07
C ASN A 70 1.84 -15.42 13.25
N HIS A 71 1.42 -14.39 12.50
CA HIS A 71 0.21 -14.49 11.70
C HIS A 71 0.40 -15.48 10.53
N PRO A 72 -0.49 -16.48 10.33
CA PRO A 72 -0.30 -17.52 9.33
C PRO A 72 -0.05 -17.02 7.90
N ALA A 73 -0.69 -15.92 7.50
CA ALA A 73 -0.48 -15.32 6.18
C ALA A 73 0.91 -14.66 6.00
N ASN A 74 1.57 -14.29 7.10
CA ASN A 74 2.90 -13.71 7.08
C ASN A 74 4.00 -14.79 7.14
N ALA A 75 3.65 -16.06 7.37
CA ALA A 75 4.60 -17.16 7.49
C ALA A 75 5.48 -17.40 6.25
N ARG A 76 5.08 -16.86 5.09
CA ARG A 76 5.85 -16.93 3.84
C ARG A 76 6.82 -15.76 3.64
N ILE A 77 6.79 -14.76 4.52
CA ILE A 77 7.72 -13.63 4.49
C ILE A 77 9.03 -14.11 5.12
N VAL A 78 10.06 -14.20 4.29
CA VAL A 78 11.39 -14.67 4.71
C VAL A 78 11.94 -13.75 5.79
N ASP A 79 12.54 -14.37 6.82
CA ASP A 79 13.20 -13.72 7.96
C ASP A 79 12.32 -12.77 8.81
N LEU A 80 11.00 -12.76 8.61
CA LEU A 80 10.11 -11.90 9.40
C LEU A 80 10.17 -12.22 10.90
N ALA A 81 10.26 -13.50 11.25
CA ALA A 81 10.40 -13.96 12.65
C ALA A 81 11.76 -13.59 13.27
N LEU A 82 12.74 -13.22 12.45
CA LEU A 82 14.08 -12.80 12.86
C LEU A 82 14.23 -11.27 12.88
N ALA A 83 13.23 -10.54 12.41
CA ALA A 83 13.24 -9.09 12.40
C ALA A 83 12.96 -8.51 13.79
N PRO A 84 13.56 -7.36 14.15
CA PRO A 84 13.25 -6.68 15.39
C PRO A 84 11.78 -6.26 15.44
N THR A 85 11.15 -6.46 16.60
CA THR A 85 9.77 -6.09 16.87
C THR A 85 9.70 -4.83 17.73
N ARG A 86 8.59 -4.10 17.62
CA ARG A 86 8.17 -3.08 18.58
C ARG A 86 7.67 -3.72 19.89
N ASP A 87 7.35 -2.88 20.87
CA ASP A 87 6.81 -3.27 22.18
C ASP A 87 5.51 -4.09 22.11
N ASP A 88 4.77 -4.01 21.01
CA ASP A 88 3.55 -4.77 20.74
C ASP A 88 3.81 -6.09 20.00
N GLY A 89 5.07 -6.48 19.83
CA GLY A 89 5.47 -7.73 19.17
C GLY A 89 5.35 -7.71 17.64
N GLN A 90 5.05 -6.56 17.03
CA GLN A 90 4.93 -6.45 15.57
C GLN A 90 6.21 -5.91 14.95
N VAL A 91 6.52 -6.37 13.74
CA VAL A 91 7.61 -5.85 12.90
C VAL A 91 7.09 -4.64 12.14
N GLU A 92 7.76 -3.49 12.30
CA GLU A 92 7.41 -2.26 11.58
C GLU A 92 8.22 -2.12 10.30
N ALA A 93 7.56 -1.69 9.22
CA ALA A 93 8.19 -1.25 7.99
C ALA A 93 7.48 0.01 7.49
N TRP A 94 8.10 0.74 6.56
CA TRP A 94 7.45 1.89 5.94
C TRP A 94 7.82 2.02 4.47
N SER A 95 6.96 2.66 3.70
CA SER A 95 7.18 2.90 2.27
C SER A 95 7.02 4.38 1.94
N GLU A 96 7.85 4.86 1.03
CA GLU A 96 7.70 6.18 0.43
C GLU A 96 6.44 6.20 -0.45
N ILE A 97 5.64 7.25 -0.31
CA ILE A 97 4.43 7.48 -1.10
C ILE A 97 4.52 8.80 -1.85
N ARG A 98 3.94 8.81 -3.06
CA ARG A 98 3.69 10.03 -3.82
C ARG A 98 2.25 10.04 -4.29
N VAL A 99 1.57 11.16 -4.10
CA VAL A 99 0.19 11.37 -4.55
C VAL A 99 0.14 12.56 -5.50
N LEU A 100 -0.53 12.41 -6.64
CA LEU A 100 -1.02 13.54 -7.44
C LEU A 100 -2.53 13.58 -7.36
N GLN A 101 -3.11 14.74 -7.05
CA GLN A 101 -4.55 14.91 -6.99
C GLN A 101 -4.96 16.33 -7.39
N PRO A 102 -6.22 16.55 -7.82
CA PRO A 102 -6.75 17.91 -7.93
C PRO A 102 -6.56 18.67 -6.62
N ALA A 103 -6.02 19.88 -6.73
CA ALA A 103 -5.75 20.76 -5.60
C ALA A 103 -7.06 21.18 -4.91
N ASP A 104 -8.09 21.45 -5.72
CA ASP A 104 -9.47 21.68 -5.25
C ASP A 104 -10.15 20.33 -4.91
N PRO A 105 -10.51 20.08 -3.64
CA PRO A 105 -11.19 18.84 -3.24
C PRO A 105 -12.52 18.60 -3.96
N GLU A 106 -13.26 19.65 -4.30
CA GLU A 106 -14.57 19.54 -4.96
C GLU A 106 -14.44 19.07 -6.41
N ARG A 107 -13.27 19.26 -7.03
CA ARG A 107 -12.99 18.83 -8.41
C ARG A 107 -12.51 17.38 -8.51
N ARG A 108 -12.27 16.70 -7.38
CA ARG A 108 -11.78 15.31 -7.35
C ARG A 108 -12.83 14.33 -7.83
N ARG A 109 -12.44 13.40 -8.71
CA ARG A 109 -13.33 12.34 -9.22
C ARG A 109 -13.65 11.25 -8.19
N LYS A 110 -13.03 11.27 -7.01
CA LYS A 110 -13.11 10.21 -5.98
C LYS A 110 -12.72 8.82 -6.51
N LEU A 111 -11.89 8.77 -7.56
CA LEU A 111 -11.28 7.54 -8.06
C LEU A 111 -9.76 7.70 -8.05
N ALA A 112 -9.08 6.68 -7.52
CA ALA A 112 -7.63 6.63 -7.51
C ALA A 112 -7.09 5.54 -8.44
N LEU A 113 -6.00 5.86 -9.14
CA LEU A 113 -5.13 4.88 -9.76
C LEU A 113 -3.94 4.65 -8.82
N VAL A 114 -3.86 3.44 -8.26
CA VAL A 114 -2.82 3.06 -7.31
C VAL A 114 -1.76 2.19 -8.00
N GLY A 115 -0.51 2.62 -7.94
CA GLY A 115 0.65 1.90 -8.47
C GLY A 115 1.61 1.48 -7.36
N VAL A 116 1.77 0.17 -7.18
CA VAL A 116 2.85 -0.39 -6.35
C VAL A 116 4.10 -0.49 -7.22
N VAL A 117 5.08 0.40 -7.01
CA VAL A 117 6.11 0.67 -8.02
C VAL A 117 7.34 -0.24 -7.89
N ASN A 118 7.58 -1.01 -8.94
CA ASN A 118 8.79 -1.82 -9.09
C ASN A 118 10.01 -0.91 -9.38
N ARG A 119 11.13 -1.14 -8.69
CA ARG A 119 12.36 -0.32 -8.74
C ARG A 119 12.11 1.19 -8.54
N GLY A 120 11.05 1.54 -7.82
CA GLY A 120 10.68 2.93 -7.54
C GLY A 120 10.11 3.73 -8.72
N ARG A 121 9.81 3.10 -9.87
CA ARG A 121 9.43 3.81 -11.10
C ARG A 121 7.92 4.07 -11.21
N ARG A 122 7.53 5.34 -11.32
CA ARG A 122 6.13 5.80 -11.49
C ARG A 122 5.65 5.74 -12.94
N LEU A 123 5.57 4.55 -13.52
CA LEU A 123 5.37 4.39 -14.98
C LEU A 123 4.00 4.86 -15.51
N SER A 124 2.99 5.04 -14.67
CA SER A 124 1.64 5.40 -15.15
C SER A 124 1.60 6.72 -15.94
N LEU A 125 2.45 7.71 -15.63
CA LEU A 125 2.50 8.95 -16.43
C LEU A 125 3.10 8.70 -17.83
N ALA A 126 4.11 7.85 -17.94
CA ALA A 126 4.64 7.48 -19.25
C ALA A 126 3.63 6.65 -20.04
N THR A 127 3.00 5.66 -19.39
CA THR A 127 2.05 4.76 -20.04
C THR A 127 0.80 5.48 -20.52
N PHE A 128 0.20 6.34 -19.70
CA PHE A 128 -1.12 6.92 -19.97
C PHE A 128 -1.08 8.35 -20.47
N ASN A 129 -0.12 9.17 -20.02
CA ASN A 129 0.03 10.55 -20.51
C ASN A 129 1.09 10.67 -21.62
N GLY A 130 1.86 9.61 -21.92
CA GLY A 130 2.94 9.68 -22.90
C GLY A 130 4.14 10.51 -22.45
N VAL A 131 4.39 10.63 -21.13
CA VAL A 131 5.62 11.29 -20.63
C VAL A 131 6.86 10.51 -21.11
N PRO A 132 7.87 11.18 -21.70
CA PRO A 132 9.11 10.53 -22.09
C PRO A 132 9.80 9.83 -20.92
N MET A 133 10.18 8.58 -21.14
CA MET A 133 10.91 7.79 -20.15
C MET A 133 12.39 8.18 -20.15
N GLY A 134 12.90 8.59 -18.98
CA GLY A 134 14.33 8.77 -18.72
C GLY A 134 14.94 7.65 -17.88
N PHE A 135 16.26 7.59 -17.86
CA PHE A 135 17.04 6.83 -16.87
C PHE A 135 17.76 7.84 -15.96
N PRO A 136 17.65 7.75 -14.62
CA PRO A 136 17.08 6.65 -13.83
C PRO A 136 15.57 6.74 -13.54
N GLY A 137 14.83 7.71 -14.08
CA GLY A 137 13.41 7.89 -13.79
C GLY A 137 12.66 8.84 -14.74
N LEU A 138 11.41 9.13 -14.42
CA LEU A 138 10.68 10.22 -15.09
C LEU A 138 11.37 11.56 -14.76
N PRO A 139 11.42 12.52 -15.70
CA PRO A 139 11.93 13.85 -15.42
C PRO A 139 11.15 14.52 -14.27
N ALA A 140 11.82 15.39 -13.53
CA ALA A 140 11.15 16.27 -12.58
C ALA A 140 10.06 17.08 -13.31
N ALA A 141 8.89 17.21 -12.69
CA ALA A 141 7.78 17.91 -13.31
C ALA A 141 8.11 19.41 -13.46
N GLY A 142 8.21 19.88 -14.71
CA GLY A 142 8.25 21.30 -15.06
C GLY A 142 6.87 21.82 -15.47
N PRO A 143 6.72 23.15 -15.68
CA PRO A 143 5.45 23.73 -16.10
C PRO A 143 5.08 23.35 -17.55
N GLU A 144 6.06 23.02 -18.39
CA GLU A 144 5.83 22.78 -19.82
C GLU A 144 5.88 21.30 -20.21
N PRO A 145 5.15 20.89 -21.27
CA PRO A 145 5.35 19.61 -21.92
C PRO A 145 6.81 19.42 -22.39
N PRO A 146 7.32 18.18 -22.41
CA PRO A 146 6.58 16.94 -22.18
C PRO A 146 6.59 16.47 -20.72
N ALA A 147 6.85 17.35 -19.73
CA ALA A 147 7.05 16.95 -18.33
C ALA A 147 5.84 16.24 -17.69
N TRP A 148 4.63 16.54 -18.15
CA TRP A 148 3.37 15.91 -17.74
C TRP A 148 2.62 15.23 -18.90
N GLY A 149 3.27 15.13 -20.06
CA GLY A 149 2.77 14.47 -21.26
C GLY A 149 1.58 15.21 -21.85
N ASP A 150 0.57 14.46 -22.28
CA ASP A 150 -0.67 15.05 -22.73
C ASP A 150 -1.59 15.46 -21.57
N GLY A 151 -1.40 14.99 -20.32
CA GLY A 151 -2.28 15.27 -19.18
C GLY A 151 -3.56 14.44 -19.10
N PHE A 152 -3.68 13.31 -19.83
CA PHE A 152 -4.88 12.47 -19.91
C PHE A 152 -5.46 12.09 -18.54
N LEU A 153 -4.64 11.53 -17.64
CA LEU A 153 -5.08 11.11 -16.31
C LEU A 153 -5.59 12.28 -15.45
N MET A 154 -5.01 13.47 -15.64
CA MET A 154 -5.34 14.67 -14.87
C MET A 154 -6.64 15.28 -15.35
N ARG A 155 -6.84 15.37 -16.66
CA ARG A 155 -8.15 15.77 -17.23
C ARG A 155 -9.26 14.82 -16.84
N ALA A 156 -8.95 13.53 -16.68
CA ALA A 156 -9.89 12.55 -16.16
C ALA A 156 -10.19 12.74 -14.66
N GLY A 157 -9.46 13.58 -13.93
CA GLY A 157 -9.72 13.88 -12.52
C GLY A 157 -9.28 12.79 -11.55
N LEU A 158 -8.40 11.88 -12.00
CA LEU A 158 -7.89 10.78 -11.18
C LEU A 158 -6.93 11.31 -10.11
N THR A 159 -7.01 10.71 -8.93
CA THR A 159 -5.93 10.75 -7.94
C THR A 159 -4.93 9.65 -8.28
N LEU A 160 -3.66 9.98 -8.46
CA LEU A 160 -2.60 9.00 -8.71
C LEU A 160 -1.85 8.77 -7.39
N ILE A 161 -1.70 7.52 -6.99
CA ILE A 161 -0.98 7.14 -5.76
C ILE A 161 0.10 6.15 -6.15
N TRP A 162 1.35 6.44 -5.82
CA TRP A 162 2.44 5.48 -5.96
C TRP A 162 3.01 5.12 -4.60
N ILE A 163 3.29 3.83 -4.41
CA ILE A 163 3.82 3.27 -3.17
C ILE A 163 5.07 2.47 -3.50
N GLY A 164 6.19 2.79 -2.83
CA GLY A 164 7.44 2.05 -2.97
C GLY A 164 7.29 0.58 -2.58
N TRP A 165 7.74 -0.33 -3.44
CA TRP A 165 7.67 -1.78 -3.19
C TRP A 165 9.00 -2.38 -2.79
N GLN A 166 10.06 -1.96 -3.48
CA GLN A 166 11.34 -2.66 -3.46
C GLN A 166 12.31 -2.00 -2.48
N HIS A 167 12.89 -2.79 -1.58
CA HIS A 167 13.80 -2.28 -0.55
C HIS A 167 15.18 -1.90 -1.11
N ASP A 168 15.70 -2.73 -2.00
CA ASP A 168 17.02 -2.61 -2.63
C ASP A 168 17.00 -1.78 -3.93
N ALA A 169 15.88 -1.10 -4.23
CA ALA A 169 15.82 -0.19 -5.37
C ALA A 169 16.90 0.91 -5.24
N PRO A 170 17.62 1.26 -6.32
CA PRO A 170 18.68 2.26 -6.27
C PRO A 170 18.17 3.57 -5.67
N PRO A 171 18.95 4.22 -4.77
CA PRO A 171 18.58 5.52 -4.25
C PRO A 171 18.60 6.55 -5.38
N SER A 172 17.50 7.27 -5.56
CA SER A 172 17.45 8.48 -6.38
C SER A 172 16.34 9.40 -5.83
N PRO A 173 16.39 10.71 -6.10
CA PRO A 173 15.34 11.64 -5.67
C PRO A 173 13.93 11.28 -6.16
N ASP A 174 13.85 10.45 -7.21
CA ASP A 174 12.61 10.06 -7.86
C ASP A 174 12.21 8.60 -7.64
N SER A 175 13.03 7.79 -6.96
CA SER A 175 12.73 6.39 -6.68
C SER A 175 11.96 6.26 -5.37
N LEU A 176 10.76 5.66 -5.40
CA LEU A 176 10.02 5.32 -4.18
C LEU A 176 10.43 3.93 -3.66
N ARG A 177 10.83 3.86 -2.40
CA ARG A 177 11.41 2.65 -1.78
C ARG A 177 10.59 2.16 -0.61
N LEU A 178 10.63 0.85 -0.41
CA LEU A 178 10.24 0.22 0.84
C LEU A 178 11.43 0.22 1.81
N ARG A 179 11.16 0.41 3.09
CA ARG A 179 12.14 0.36 4.17
C ARG A 179 11.68 -0.70 5.15
N VAL A 180 12.45 -1.78 5.19
CA VAL A 180 12.24 -2.92 6.08
C VAL A 180 13.40 -2.96 7.08
N PRO A 181 13.18 -3.50 8.28
CA PRO A 181 14.25 -3.72 9.23
C PRO A 181 15.17 -4.85 8.75
N ALA A 182 16.43 -4.81 9.20
CA ALA A 182 17.35 -5.92 9.01
C ALA A 182 17.00 -7.05 10.00
N ALA A 183 16.85 -8.27 9.47
CA ALA A 183 16.76 -9.47 10.30
C ALA A 183 18.07 -9.68 11.09
N ARG A 184 17.95 -10.23 12.29
CA ARG A 184 19.09 -10.57 13.16
C ARG A 184 19.23 -12.07 13.26
N ALA A 185 20.46 -12.56 13.25
CA ALA A 185 20.71 -13.97 13.47
C ALA A 185 20.36 -14.33 14.94
N LEU A 186 20.08 -15.62 15.20
CA LEU A 186 19.69 -16.08 16.54
C LEU A 186 20.80 -15.87 17.59
N ASP A 187 22.04 -15.69 17.16
CA ASP A 187 23.24 -15.45 17.96
C ASP A 187 23.60 -13.95 18.14
N GLY A 188 22.88 -13.04 17.49
CA GLY A 188 23.04 -11.58 17.66
C GLY A 188 23.69 -10.90 16.47
#